data_AF-A0A382ZQX7-F1
#
_entry.id   AF-A0A382ZQX7-F1
#
_cell.length_a   1.000
_cell.length_b   1.000
_cell.length_c   1.000
_cell.angle_alpha   90.00
_cell.angle_beta   90.00
_cell.angle_gamma   90.00
#
_symmetry.space_group_name_H-M   'P 1'
#
loop_
_entity.id
_entity.type
_entity.pdbx_description
1 polymer ?
#
loop_
_entity_poly.entity_id
_entity_poly.type
_entity_poly.pdbx_seq_one_letter_code
_entity_poly.pdbx_strand_id
1 'polypeptide(L)' 'EKHQRRMMREINKLVGNQLQGIGYLIPADYSRTVNVLMASDSTPVITKKPKGAWSHIIWDAM' A
#
# COMPACT_ATOMS: atom_id res chain seq x y z
N GLU A 1 7.99 -19.87 -19.97
CA GLU A 1 7.43 -18.66 -20.62
C GLU A 1 5.91 -18.59 -20.81
N LYS A 2 5.23 -19.49 -21.55
CA LYS A 2 3.76 -19.37 -21.78
C LYS A 2 2.94 -19.28 -20.48
N HIS A 3 3.28 -20.10 -19.49
CA HIS A 3 2.63 -20.08 -18.17
C HIS A 3 2.94 -18.81 -17.38
N GLN A 4 4.20 -18.36 -17.35
CA GLN A 4 4.62 -17.12 -16.68
C GLN A 4 3.86 -15.90 -17.20
N ARG A 5 3.75 -15.76 -18.54
CA ARG A 5 2.97 -14.68 -19.17
C ARG A 5 1.48 -14.75 -18.88
N ARG A 6 0.91 -15.97 -18.77
CA ARG A 6 -0.49 -16.15 -18.37
C ARG A 6 -0.70 -15.71 -16.91
N MET A 7 0.17 -16.14 -15.99
CA MET A 7 0.09 -15.77 -14.57
C MET A 7 0.20 -14.26 -14.37
N MET A 8 1.18 -13.61 -15.01
CA MET A 8 1.31 -12.15 -14.92
C MET A 8 0.09 -11.40 -15.45
N ARG A 9 -0.56 -11.89 -16.52
CA ARG A 9 -1.81 -11.28 -17.00
C ARG A 9 -2.95 -11.39 -15.99
N GLU A 10 -3.10 -12.53 -15.32
CA GLU A 10 -4.14 -12.68 -14.29
C GLU A 10 -3.84 -11.82 -13.06
N ILE A 11 -2.58 -11.73 -12.64
CA ILE A 11 -2.17 -10.83 -11.54
C ILE A 11 -2.47 -9.38 -11.90
N ASN A 12 -2.10 -8.94 -13.11
CA ASN A 12 -2.31 -7.55 -13.55
C ASN A 12 -3.78 -7.13 -13.50
N LYS A 13 -4.73 -8.03 -13.81
CA LYS A 13 -6.16 -7.75 -13.69
C LYS A 13 -6.59 -7.47 -12.24
N LEU A 14 -5.91 -8.06 -11.26
CA LEU A 14 -6.24 -7.89 -9.84
C LEU A 14 -5.62 -6.62 -9.25
N VAL A 15 -4.44 -6.20 -9.74
CA VAL A 15 -3.69 -5.07 -9.15
C VAL A 15 -3.86 -3.74 -9.88
N GLY A 16 -4.33 -3.75 -11.13
CA GLY A 16 -4.37 -2.57 -12.01
C GLY A 16 -5.56 -1.63 -11.86
N ASN A 17 -6.59 -1.99 -11.10
CA ASN A 17 -7.87 -1.27 -11.09
C ASN A 17 -7.93 -0.05 -10.15
N GLN A 18 -6.78 0.45 -9.71
CA GLN A 18 -6.70 1.61 -8.83
C GLN A 18 -6.60 2.91 -9.64
N LEU A 19 -7.32 3.95 -9.21
CA LEU A 19 -7.54 5.18 -9.98
C LEU A 19 -6.24 5.94 -10.28
N GLN A 20 -5.28 5.87 -9.37
CA GLN A 20 -3.96 6.49 -9.51
C GLN A 20 -2.94 5.58 -10.20
N GLY A 21 -3.25 4.31 -10.48
CA GLY A 21 -2.32 3.35 -11.09
C GLY A 21 -1.53 2.51 -10.09
N ILE A 22 -0.92 1.43 -10.58
CA ILE A 22 -0.26 0.40 -9.75
C ILE A 22 0.90 1.00 -8.95
N GLY A 23 0.86 0.84 -7.62
CA GLY A 23 1.97 1.20 -6.73
C GLY A 23 1.82 2.57 -6.07
N TYR A 24 0.76 3.32 -6.40
CA TYR A 24 0.42 4.55 -5.69
C TYR A 24 -0.05 4.24 -4.26
N LEU A 25 0.56 4.85 -3.26
CA LEU A 25 0.10 4.73 -1.88
C LEU A 25 -1.04 5.72 -1.64
N ILE A 26 -2.25 5.24 -1.41
CA ILE A 26 -3.35 6.13 -1.01
C ILE A 26 -3.08 6.58 0.45
N PRO A 27 -2.97 7.89 0.76
CA PRO A 27 -2.64 8.36 2.11
C PRO A 27 -3.65 7.92 3.19
N ALA A 28 -4.90 7.68 2.79
CA ALA A 28 -5.93 7.11 3.65
C ALA A 28 -5.61 5.66 4.08
N ASP A 29 -4.96 4.87 3.23
CA ASP A 29 -4.57 3.49 3.54
C ASP A 29 -3.42 3.44 4.55
N TYR A 30 -2.46 4.36 4.44
CA TYR A 30 -1.45 4.57 5.48
C TYR A 30 -2.11 4.91 6.82
N SER A 31 -3.03 5.87 6.83
CA SER A 31 -3.73 6.30 8.05
C SER A 31 -4.55 5.17 8.68
N ARG A 32 -5.25 4.39 7.85
CA ARG A 32 -5.99 3.19 8.28
C ARG A 32 -5.05 2.15 8.91
N THR A 33 -3.90 1.89 8.28
CA THR A 33 -2.91 0.94 8.79
C THR A 33 -2.37 1.38 10.15
N VAL A 34 -1.99 2.66 10.29
CA VAL A 34 -1.54 3.22 11.57
C VAL A 34 -2.61 3.04 12.64
N ASN A 35 -3.87 3.33 12.33
CA ASN A 35 -4.97 3.16 13.28
C ASN A 35 -5.13 1.69 13.71
N VAL A 36 -5.09 0.74 12.77
CA VAL A 36 -5.18 -0.70 13.07
C VAL A 36 -4.04 -1.15 13.99
N LEU A 37 -2.81 -0.70 13.73
CA LEU A 37 -1.64 -1.07 14.54
C LEU A 37 -1.68 -0.47 15.96
N MET A 38 -2.41 0.63 16.15
CA MET A 38 -2.59 1.30 17.43
C MET A 38 -3.82 0.81 18.21
N ALA A 39 -4.76 0.13 17.57
CA ALA A 39 -6.08 -0.15 18.14
C ALA A 39 -6.13 -1.25 19.22
N SER A 40 -5.04 -2.00 19.44
CA SER A 40 -5.02 -3.00 20.51
C SER A 40 -4.89 -2.32 21.88
N ASP A 41 -5.91 -2.49 22.73
CA ASP A 41 -6.00 -1.83 24.04
C ASP A 41 -4.96 -2.34 25.05
N SER A 42 -4.53 -3.60 24.94
CA SER A 42 -3.60 -4.23 25.89
C SER A 42 -2.16 -4.29 25.36
N THR A 43 -2.00 -4.52 24.05
CA THR A 43 -0.69 -4.70 23.39
C THR A 43 -0.71 -4.06 21.99
N PRO A 44 -0.75 -2.73 21.91
CA PRO A 44 -0.64 -2.04 20.63
C PRO A 44 0.72 -2.34 19.99
N VAL A 45 0.72 -2.63 18.68
CA VAL A 45 1.95 -2.94 17.93
C VAL A 45 2.85 -1.70 17.87
N ILE A 46 2.23 -0.52 17.73
CA ILE A 46 2.92 0.78 17.82
C ILE A 46 2.23 1.66 18.86
N THR A 47 3.02 2.43 19.61
CA THR A 47 2.50 3.32 20.66
C THR A 47 2.40 4.78 20.24
N LYS A 48 2.95 5.13 19.06
CA LYS A 48 2.96 6.51 18.53
C LYS A 48 2.80 6.50 17.02
N LYS A 49 2.17 7.56 16.49
CA LYS A 49 2.08 7.77 15.04
C LYS A 49 3.48 8.01 14.45
N PRO A 50 3.87 7.32 13.36
CA PRO A 50 5.14 7.57 12.71
C PRO A 50 5.15 8.95 12.04
N LYS A 51 6.33 9.55 11.88
CA LYS A 51 6.54 10.79 11.12
C LYS A 51 7.48 10.51 9.95
N GLY A 52 7.14 11.00 8.76
CA GLY A 52 7.99 10.81 7.56
C GLY A 52 8.14 9.35 7.10
N ALA A 53 7.20 8.46 7.46
CA ALA A 53 7.30 7.03 7.17
C ALA A 53 6.93 6.65 5.72
N TRP A 54 6.46 7.60 4.91
CA TRP A 54 6.17 7.40 3.50
C TRP A 54 6.34 8.73 2.75
N SER A 55 6.49 8.65 1.43
CA SER A 55 6.61 9.78 0.52
C SER A 55 6.21 9.38 -0.90
N HIS A 56 5.74 10.35 -1.68
CA HIS A 56 5.47 10.20 -3.12
C HIS A 56 6.55 10.79 -4.02
N ILE A 57 7.70 11.23 -3.49
CA ILE A 57 8.76 11.85 -4.31
C ILE A 57 9.10 11.07 -5.58
N ILE A 58 9.15 9.73 -5.51
CA ILE A 58 9.42 8.88 -6.68
C ILE A 58 8.24 8.84 -7.63
N TRP A 59 7.02 8.77 -7.10
CA TRP A 59 5.79 8.73 -7.89
C TRP A 59 5.55 10.06 -8.63
N ASP A 60 5.74 11.18 -7.93
CA ASP A 60 5.55 12.52 -8.46
C ASP A 60 6.63 12.93 -9.48
N ALA A 61 7.75 12.19 -9.53
CA ALA A 61 8.82 12.38 -10.49
C ALA A 61 8.66 11.56 -11.79
N MET A 62 7.63 10.70 -11.88
CA MET A 62 7.27 9.93 -13.09
C MET A 62 6.33 10.72 -13.99
#